data_AF-A0A8B5XTF9-F1
#
_entry.id   AF-A0A8B5XTF9-F1
#
_cell.length_a   1.000
_cell.length_b   1.000
_cell.length_c   1.000
_cell.angle_alpha   90.00
_cell.angle_beta   90.00
_cell.angle_gamma   90.00
#
_symmetry.space_group_name_H-M   'P 1'
#
loop_
_entity.id
_entity.type
_entity.pdbx_description
1 polymer ?
#
loop_
_entity_poly.entity_id
_entity_poly.type
_entity_poly.pdbx_seq_one_letter_code
_entity_poly.pdbx_strand_id
1 'polypeptide(L)'
;MTTSDVQYLRSGLRVRCEKDVNPSVKRACLSFAVWLRTYMEFPIRVVVYLKTDYQLKTRDTKELASATFFAPYDKTVEPYIRIATGDYEELVSERGKNDALWAILRSMAHEIIHYQQWLEDKEMDEKEAEKGSEELLDNYYEFL
;
A
#
# COMPACT_ATOMS: atom_id res chain seq x y z
N MET A 1 6.24 -1.67 -25.46
CA MET A 1 7.23 -2.66 -24.98
C MET A 1 7.01 -3.95 -25.74
N THR A 2 8.07 -4.62 -26.18
CA THR A 2 7.94 -5.99 -26.70
C THR A 2 7.75 -6.95 -25.53
N THR A 3 7.03 -8.04 -25.75
CA THR A 3 6.74 -9.11 -24.78
C THR A 3 7.98 -9.76 -24.15
N SER A 4 9.18 -9.46 -24.67
CA SER A 4 10.49 -9.92 -24.19
C SER A 4 10.98 -9.24 -22.90
N ASP A 5 10.60 -7.98 -22.65
CA ASP A 5 11.24 -7.18 -21.59
C ASP A 5 10.61 -7.41 -20.21
N VAL A 6 9.35 -7.86 -20.18
CA VAL A 6 8.61 -8.19 -18.94
C VAL A 6 9.17 -9.46 -18.28
N GLN A 7 9.83 -10.35 -19.03
CA GLN A 7 10.30 -11.64 -18.55
C GLN A 7 11.42 -11.54 -17.48
N TYR A 8 12.09 -10.39 -17.35
CA TYR A 8 13.18 -10.18 -16.39
C TYR A 8 12.79 -9.34 -15.17
N LEU A 9 11.57 -8.78 -15.15
CA LEU A 9 11.12 -8.00 -14.01
C LEU A 9 10.76 -8.93 -12.86
N ARG A 10 11.23 -8.57 -11.66
CA ARG A 10 10.86 -9.31 -10.45
C ARG A 10 9.37 -9.04 -10.21
N SER A 11 8.63 -10.05 -9.79
CA SER A 11 7.21 -9.96 -9.45
C SER A 11 6.96 -10.04 -7.94
N GLY A 12 5.71 -9.78 -7.54
CA GLY A 12 5.19 -10.01 -6.20
C GLY A 12 5.03 -8.77 -5.32
N LEU A 13 4.28 -8.92 -4.23
CA LEU A 13 4.13 -7.91 -3.18
C LEU A 13 5.06 -8.24 -2.00
N ARG A 14 5.94 -7.29 -1.62
CA ARG A 14 6.80 -7.41 -0.43
C ARG A 14 6.46 -6.35 0.59
N VAL A 15 6.55 -6.71 1.87
CA VAL A 15 6.44 -5.75 2.98
C VAL A 15 7.78 -5.69 3.71
N ARG A 16 8.27 -4.47 3.95
CA ARG A 16 9.43 -4.18 4.80
C ARG A 16 8.99 -3.24 5.91
N CYS A 17 9.53 -3.43 7.10
CA CYS A 17 9.12 -2.65 8.27
C CYS A 17 10.35 -2.09 8.95
N GLU A 18 10.29 -0.84 9.36
CA GLU A 18 11.25 -0.28 10.30
C GLU A 18 11.18 -0.99 11.65
N LYS A 19 12.28 -0.92 12.39
CA LYS A 19 12.48 -1.69 13.62
C LYS A 19 11.40 -1.39 14.66
N ASP A 20 11.00 -0.12 14.76
CA ASP A 20 10.13 0.36 15.84
C ASP A 20 8.66 0.51 15.41
N VAL A 21 8.27 -0.05 14.27
CA VAL A 21 6.86 -0.15 13.87
C VAL A 21 6.09 -1.04 14.86
N ASN A 22 4.91 -0.59 15.29
CA ASN A 22 4.08 -1.33 16.26
C ASN A 22 3.82 -2.78 15.77
N PRO A 23 4.03 -3.81 16.62
CA PRO A 23 3.86 -5.21 16.24
C PRO A 23 2.46 -5.57 15.71
N SER A 24 1.40 -4.91 16.21
CA SER A 24 0.02 -5.13 15.75
C SER A 24 -0.15 -4.61 14.32
N VAL A 25 0.36 -3.41 14.03
CA VAL A 25 0.35 -2.83 12.68
C VAL A 25 1.13 -3.70 11.71
N LYS A 26 2.35 -4.11 12.09
CA LYS A 26 3.18 -5.02 11.29
C LYS A 26 2.45 -6.32 10.97
N ARG A 27 1.81 -6.95 11.96
CA ARG A 27 1.07 -8.20 11.76
C ARG A 27 -0.12 -8.01 10.82
N ALA A 28 -0.91 -6.95 11.03
CA ALA A 28 -2.08 -6.66 10.19
C ALA A 28 -1.67 -6.45 8.73
N CYS A 29 -0.67 -5.60 8.46
CA CYS A 29 -0.20 -5.34 7.10
C CYS A 29 0.41 -6.58 6.43
N LEU A 30 1.13 -7.42 7.20
CA LEU A 30 1.68 -8.68 6.67
C LEU A 30 0.57 -9.68 6.31
N SER A 31 -0.44 -9.85 7.17
CA SER A 31 -1.59 -10.72 6.88
C SER A 31 -2.36 -10.22 5.66
N PHE A 32 -2.61 -8.92 5.58
CA PHE A 32 -3.26 -8.31 4.42
C PHE A 32 -2.45 -8.52 3.14
N ALA A 33 -1.13 -8.30 3.18
CA ALA A 33 -0.26 -8.57 2.03
C ALA A 33 -0.20 -10.04 1.61
N VAL A 34 -0.36 -10.99 2.55
CA VAL A 34 -0.49 -12.42 2.24
C VAL A 34 -1.78 -12.66 1.45
N TRP A 35 -2.90 -12.14 1.94
CA TRP A 35 -4.18 -12.27 1.28
C TRP A 35 -4.21 -11.59 -0.10
N LEU A 36 -3.66 -10.38 -0.23
CA LEU A 36 -3.59 -9.66 -1.51
C LEU A 36 -2.92 -10.49 -2.60
N ARG A 37 -1.85 -11.23 -2.27
CA ARG A 37 -1.17 -12.13 -3.22
C ARG A 37 -2.01 -13.33 -3.67
N THR A 38 -3.11 -13.61 -2.99
CA THR A 38 -4.09 -14.63 -3.39
C THR A 38 -5.28 -14.04 -4.15
N TYR A 39 -5.54 -12.74 -3.95
CA TYR A 39 -6.69 -12.03 -4.51
C TYR A 39 -6.37 -11.35 -5.86
N MET A 40 -5.12 -10.90 -6.06
CA MET A 40 -4.72 -10.18 -7.27
C MET A 40 -3.25 -10.42 -7.65
N GLU A 41 -2.93 -10.11 -8.90
CA GLU A 41 -1.61 -10.29 -9.48
C GLU A 41 -0.67 -9.10 -9.22
N PHE A 42 0.62 -9.41 -9.07
CA PHE A 42 1.69 -8.43 -8.91
C PHE A 42 2.80 -8.66 -9.95
N PRO A 43 2.53 -8.37 -11.25
CA PRO A 43 3.46 -8.66 -12.33
C PRO A 43 4.79 -7.90 -12.23
N ILE A 44 4.78 -6.69 -11.68
CA ILE A 44 5.97 -5.92 -11.34
C ILE A 44 6.07 -5.82 -9.83
N ARG A 45 7.23 -6.12 -9.26
CA ARG A 45 7.38 -6.15 -7.83
C ARG A 45 7.18 -4.77 -7.22
N VAL A 46 6.26 -4.69 -6.27
CA VAL A 46 6.05 -3.51 -5.43
C VAL A 46 6.45 -3.84 -3.98
N VAL A 47 7.18 -2.90 -3.37
CA VAL A 47 7.59 -3.00 -1.96
C VAL A 47 6.81 -1.99 -1.14
N VAL A 48 6.10 -2.45 -0.12
CA VAL A 48 5.45 -1.63 0.90
C VAL A 48 6.40 -1.45 2.08
N TYR A 49 6.76 -0.21 2.37
CA TYR A 49 7.58 0.17 3.52
C TYR A 49 6.70 0.71 4.64
N LEU A 50 6.63 0.02 5.77
CA LEU A 50 6.01 0.53 6.99
C LEU A 50 7.03 1.40 7.72
N LYS A 51 6.67 2.67 7.93
CA LYS A 51 7.54 3.72 8.44
C LYS A 51 7.07 4.18 9.81
N THR A 52 8.01 4.48 10.71
CA THR A 52 7.69 5.01 12.05
C THR A 52 7.32 6.49 12.03
N ASP A 53 7.44 7.16 10.88
CA ASP A 53 7.00 8.53 10.68
C ASP A 53 5.50 8.68 10.98
N TYR A 54 5.13 9.82 11.57
CA TYR A 54 3.73 10.20 11.82
C TYR A 54 2.98 10.49 10.50
N GLN A 55 3.65 11.18 9.57
CA GLN A 55 3.19 11.43 8.21
C GLN A 55 4.39 11.43 7.26
N LEU A 56 4.13 11.17 5.98
CA LEU A 56 5.13 11.09 4.92
C LEU A 56 5.06 12.32 4.04
N LYS A 57 6.21 12.85 3.64
CA LYS A 57 6.26 13.87 2.60
C LYS A 57 6.05 13.25 1.22
N THR A 58 5.09 13.77 0.47
CA THR A 58 4.91 13.44 -0.95
C THR A 58 6.13 13.94 -1.73
N ARG A 59 6.45 13.24 -2.84
CA ARG A 59 7.62 13.59 -3.63
C ARG A 59 7.39 14.88 -4.41
N ASP A 60 6.19 15.08 -4.94
CA ASP A 60 5.89 16.12 -5.92
C ASP A 60 5.37 17.40 -5.27
N THR A 61 4.37 17.31 -4.38
CA THR A 61 3.75 18.48 -3.73
C THR A 61 4.44 18.89 -2.42
N LYS A 62 5.23 18.00 -1.81
CA LYS A 62 5.83 18.15 -0.47
C LYS A 62 4.82 18.19 0.68
N GLU A 63 3.56 17.88 0.42
CA GLU A 63 2.51 17.76 1.42
C GLU A 63 2.71 16.53 2.30
N LEU A 64 2.03 16.51 3.45
CA LEU A 64 2.06 15.41 4.40
C LEU A 64 0.88 14.47 4.16
N ALA A 65 1.16 13.18 4.06
CA ALA A 65 0.16 12.14 3.80
C ALA A 65 0.38 10.90 4.70
N SER A 66 -0.67 10.11 4.93
CA SER A 66 -0.57 8.83 5.65
C SER A 66 0.10 7.73 4.82
N ALA A 67 0.04 7.84 3.50
CA ALA A 67 0.70 6.93 2.58
C ALA A 67 1.20 7.68 1.32
N THR A 68 2.13 7.05 0.60
CA THR A 68 2.55 7.53 -0.72
C THR A 68 2.90 6.35 -1.63
N PHE A 69 2.52 6.43 -2.89
CA PHE A 69 3.02 5.56 -3.96
C PHE A 69 4.04 6.28 -4.86
N PHE A 70 5.15 5.60 -5.15
CA PHE A 70 6.09 6.01 -6.20
C PHE A 70 5.80 5.22 -7.47
N ALA A 71 5.26 5.91 -8.47
CA ALA A 71 4.91 5.41 -9.79
C ALA A 71 5.95 5.86 -10.83
N PRO A 72 7.02 5.09 -11.13
CA PRO A 72 7.99 5.48 -12.13
C PRO A 72 7.39 5.42 -13.54
N TYR A 73 7.77 6.36 -14.41
CA TYR A 73 7.39 6.33 -15.83
C TYR A 73 7.97 5.09 -16.54
N ASP A 74 9.23 4.75 -16.23
CA ASP A 74 9.90 3.55 -16.74
C ASP A 74 9.51 2.32 -15.88
N LYS A 75 8.78 1.37 -16.48
CA LYS A 75 8.35 0.13 -15.82
C LYS A 75 9.49 -0.81 -15.43
N THR A 76 10.71 -0.58 -15.92
CA THR A 76 11.89 -1.34 -15.50
C THR A 76 12.40 -0.91 -14.11
N VAL A 77 11.99 0.28 -13.65
CA VAL A 77 12.22 0.77 -12.30
C VAL A 77 11.12 0.23 -11.39
N GLU A 78 11.50 -0.44 -10.30
CA GLU A 78 10.51 -0.97 -9.36
C GLU A 78 9.77 0.16 -8.62
N PRO A 79 8.43 0.12 -8.59
CA PRO A 79 7.65 1.03 -7.78
C PRO A 79 7.74 0.66 -6.29
N TYR A 80 7.34 1.59 -5.43
CA TYR A 80 7.22 1.30 -4.00
C TYR A 80 6.12 2.13 -3.35
N ILE A 81 5.59 1.59 -2.25
CA ILE A 81 4.60 2.22 -1.39
C ILE A 81 5.25 2.49 -0.04
N ARG A 82 4.92 3.62 0.59
CA ARG A 82 5.31 3.93 1.97
C ARG A 82 4.05 4.22 2.77
N ILE A 83 3.97 3.67 3.98
CA ILE A 83 2.85 3.87 4.91
C ILE A 83 3.42 4.44 6.21
N ALA A 84 2.93 5.60 6.64
CA ALA A 84 3.17 6.13 7.98
C ALA A 84 2.37 5.32 8.99
N THR A 85 3.01 4.97 10.10
CA THR A 85 2.37 4.25 11.20
C THR A 85 2.61 4.91 12.55
N GLY A 86 3.22 6.10 12.57
CA GLY A 86 3.60 6.80 13.80
C GLY A 86 2.42 7.38 14.58
N ASP A 87 1.26 7.52 13.95
CA ASP A 87 0.00 7.98 14.54
C ASP A 87 -0.81 6.84 15.18
N TYR A 88 -0.37 5.58 15.06
CA TYR A 88 -1.15 4.41 15.47
C TYR A 88 -1.69 4.47 16.91
N GLU A 89 -0.87 4.89 17.89
CA GLU A 89 -1.33 4.95 19.29
C GLU A 89 -2.37 6.07 19.52
N GLU A 90 -2.29 7.18 18.78
CA GLU A 90 -3.30 8.24 18.80
C GLU A 90 -4.61 7.74 18.21
N LEU A 91 -4.54 7.07 17.06
CA LEU A 91 -5.68 6.43 16.43
C LEU A 91 -6.34 5.39 17.34
N VAL A 92 -5.57 4.61 18.09
CA VAL A 92 -6.11 3.66 19.08
C VAL A 92 -6.88 4.40 20.18
N SER A 93 -6.36 5.54 20.65
CA SER A 93 -7.02 6.34 21.68
C SER A 93 -8.34 6.97 21.19
N GLU A 94 -8.42 7.36 19.92
CA GLU A 94 -9.58 8.06 19.37
C GLU A 94 -10.74 7.14 18.98
N ARG A 95 -10.42 6.00 18.37
CA ARG A 95 -11.42 5.11 17.73
C ARG A 95 -11.26 3.64 18.09
N GLY A 96 -10.31 3.30 18.96
CA GLY A 96 -10.06 1.93 19.35
C GLY A 96 -9.17 1.16 18.37
N LYS A 97 -8.71 -0.01 18.83
CA LYS A 97 -7.64 -0.77 18.17
C LYS A 97 -8.00 -1.25 16.76
N ASN A 98 -9.22 -1.77 16.57
CA ASN A 98 -9.61 -2.34 15.29
C ASN A 98 -9.69 -1.25 14.22
N ASP A 99 -10.38 -0.16 14.52
CA ASP A 99 -10.55 0.96 13.59
C ASP A 99 -9.21 1.65 13.27
N ALA A 100 -8.28 1.70 14.24
CA ALA A 100 -6.91 2.16 14.02
C ALA A 100 -6.15 1.28 13.00
N LEU A 101 -6.25 -0.05 13.12
CA LEU A 101 -5.64 -0.97 12.15
C LEU A 101 -6.31 -0.86 10.78
N TRP A 102 -7.64 -0.78 10.72
CA TRP A 102 -8.39 -0.66 9.47
C TRP A 102 -8.03 0.60 8.68
N ALA A 103 -7.80 1.73 9.34
CA ALA A 103 -7.37 2.94 8.64
C ALA A 103 -5.96 2.84 8.03
N ILE A 104 -5.03 2.15 8.72
CA ILE A 104 -3.70 1.89 8.17
C ILE A 104 -3.80 0.92 6.98
N LEU A 105 -4.64 -0.11 7.09
CA LEU A 105 -4.91 -1.03 5.99
C LEU A 105 -5.60 -0.30 4.81
N ARG A 106 -6.51 0.64 5.07
CA ARG A 106 -7.14 1.48 4.04
C ARG A 106 -6.09 2.30 3.29
N SER A 107 -5.18 2.93 4.02
CA SER A 107 -4.07 3.67 3.41
C SER A 107 -3.19 2.76 2.55
N MET A 108 -2.92 1.52 2.98
CA MET A 108 -2.20 0.54 2.16
C MET A 108 -3.01 0.10 0.93
N ALA A 109 -4.31 -0.16 1.08
CA ALA A 109 -5.19 -0.58 0.00
C ALA A 109 -5.33 0.51 -1.08
N HIS A 110 -5.50 1.76 -0.67
CA HIS A 110 -5.58 2.93 -1.56
C HIS A 110 -4.37 2.99 -2.51
N GLU A 111 -3.15 2.87 -1.96
CA GLU A 111 -1.93 2.88 -2.77
C GLU A 111 -1.76 1.61 -3.62
N ILE A 112 -2.35 0.47 -3.21
CA ILE A 112 -2.40 -0.74 -4.03
C ILE A 112 -3.31 -0.52 -5.25
N ILE A 113 -4.42 0.23 -5.13
CA ILE A 113 -5.25 0.60 -6.28
C ILE A 113 -4.48 1.52 -7.23
N HIS A 114 -3.74 2.51 -6.72
CA HIS A 114 -2.85 3.31 -7.56
C HIS A 114 -1.77 2.48 -8.27
N TYR A 115 -1.26 1.43 -7.61
CA TYR A 115 -0.36 0.48 -8.27
C TYR A 115 -1.05 -0.25 -9.44
N GLN A 116 -2.32 -0.63 -9.32
CA GLN A 116 -3.07 -1.24 -10.43
C GLN A 116 -3.33 -0.23 -11.56
N GLN A 117 -3.76 0.99 -11.24
CA GLN A 117 -3.90 2.08 -12.23
C GLN A 117 -2.59 2.32 -12.98
N TRP A 118 -1.47 2.35 -12.25
CA TRP A 118 -0.15 2.45 -12.85
C TRP A 118 0.13 1.30 -13.80
N LEU A 119 -0.06 0.03 -13.40
CA LEU A 119 0.16 -1.11 -14.28
C LEU A 119 -0.62 -1.03 -15.59
N GLU A 120 -1.81 -0.44 -15.55
CA GLU A 120 -2.71 -0.29 -16.70
C GLU A 120 -2.45 1.00 -17.50
N ASP A 121 -1.40 1.74 -17.17
CA ASP A 121 -1.04 3.04 -17.78
C ASP A 121 -2.20 4.06 -17.71
N LYS A 122 -3.03 3.96 -16.66
CA LYS A 122 -4.10 4.92 -16.34
C LYS A 122 -3.55 6.13 -15.59
N GLU A 123 -4.25 7.25 -15.72
CA GLU A 123 -4.08 8.36 -14.79
C GLU A 123 -4.51 7.95 -13.38
N MET A 124 -3.85 8.51 -12.36
CA MET A 124 -4.21 8.26 -10.97
C MET A 124 -5.52 8.94 -10.66
N ASP A 125 -6.56 8.15 -10.36
CA ASP A 125 -7.87 8.65 -9.95
C ASP A 125 -8.08 8.36 -8.46
N GLU A 126 -8.03 9.41 -7.65
CA GLU A 126 -8.24 9.39 -6.19
C GLU A 126 -9.61 8.83 -5.79
N LYS A 127 -10.66 9.05 -6.60
CA LYS A 127 -12.01 8.57 -6.29
C LYS A 127 -12.11 7.07 -6.54
N GLU A 128 -11.52 6.59 -7.63
CA GLU A 128 -11.41 5.15 -7.90
C GLU A 128 -10.53 4.47 -6.85
N ALA A 129 -9.42 5.10 -6.44
CA ALA A 129 -8.55 4.59 -5.39
C ALA A 129 -9.27 4.50 -4.04
N GLU A 130 -10.03 5.52 -3.66
CA GLU A 130 -10.83 5.50 -2.43
C GLU A 130 -11.86 4.38 -2.45
N LYS A 131 -12.72 4.34 -3.48
CA LYS A 131 -13.76 3.30 -3.61
C LYS A 131 -13.17 1.89 -3.69
N GLY A 132 -12.13 1.71 -4.49
CA GLY A 132 -11.45 0.42 -4.64
C GLY A 132 -10.77 -0.02 -3.35
N SER A 133 -10.26 0.92 -2.54
CA SER A 133 -9.69 0.59 -1.23
C SER A 133 -10.74 0.05 -0.26
N GLU A 134 -11.94 0.63 -0.26
CA GLU A 134 -13.06 0.16 0.56
C GLU A 134 -13.50 -1.25 0.12
N GLU A 135 -13.72 -1.44 -1.18
CA GLU A 135 -14.08 -2.74 -1.74
C GLU A 135 -13.02 -3.81 -1.42
N LEU A 136 -11.74 -3.47 -1.50
CA LEU A 136 -10.64 -4.40 -1.19
C LEU A 136 -10.62 -4.78 0.30
N LEU A 137 -10.93 -3.84 1.19
CA LEU A 137 -11.02 -4.10 2.62
C LEU A 137 -12.27 -4.90 3.01
N ASP A 138 -13.40 -4.66 2.36
CA ASP A 138 -14.62 -5.45 2.56
C ASP A 138 -14.40 -6.90 2.15
N ASN A 139 -13.80 -7.13 0.98
CA ASN A 139 -13.42 -8.48 0.53
C ASN A 139 -12.42 -9.16 1.48
N TYR A 140 -11.47 -8.40 2.05
CA TYR A 140 -10.56 -8.93 3.04
C TYR A 140 -11.28 -9.28 4.35
N TYR A 141 -12.25 -8.46 4.78
CA TYR A 141 -13.05 -8.72 5.95
C TYR A 141 -13.88 -10.00 5.80
N GLU A 142 -14.49 -10.22 4.62
CA GLU A 142 -15.23 -11.45 4.32
C GLU A 142 -14.35 -12.71 4.28
N PHE A 143 -13.04 -12.54 4.07
CA PHE A 143 -12.07 -13.64 4.09
C PHE A 143 -11.61 -14.06 5.50
N LEU A 144 -11.69 -13.16 6.49
CA LEU A 144 -11.21 -13.40 7.86
C LEU A 144 -12.10 -14.36 8.66
#